data_AF-A0AAV0TIK6-F1
#
_entry.id   AF-A0AAV0TIK6-F1
#
_cell.length_a   1.000
_cell.length_b   1.000
_cell.length_c   1.000
_cell.angle_alpha   90.00
_cell.angle_beta   90.00
_cell.angle_gamma   90.00
#
_symmetry.space_group_name_H-M   'P 1'
#
loop_
_entity.id
_entity.type
_entity.pdbx_description
1 polymer ?
#
loop_
_entity_poly.entity_id
_entity_poly.type
_entity_poly.pdbx_seq_one_letter_code
_entity_poly.pdbx_strand_id
1 'polypeptide(L)'
;MVGTMIENSSCNASTSSNSSNNSGSAPRSAASLKRAGPMAVPEAVAWLDHLTLELTTSSSCGKTQYQLNMQYRPSRQKLASCATWTVSRSFDEYRSFQKRLLKRLQHGHSCNAECKWLYKVAKHYFPHKSLFSNNCPKVVATRQQTLIRCLTTVQASLVNRGNHSCRVLVHDVAAEFNRFVVKGMKDLEANATLADSSELSAVTRDSLDSLVSDDDSESEDEEEEEERECDACHSRHVVCRTHNNIKP
;
A
#
# COMPACT_ATOMS: atom_id res chain seq x y z
N MET A 1 -71.41 -10.56 14.11
CA MET A 1 -71.51 -9.68 15.30
C MET A 1 -70.58 -8.50 15.02
N VAL A 2 -71.11 -7.38 14.52
CA VAL A 2 -71.76 -6.32 15.32
C VAL A 2 -70.70 -5.71 16.24
N GLY A 3 -70.11 -4.58 15.85
CA GLY A 3 -70.52 -3.24 16.28
C GLY A 3 -69.23 -2.54 16.76
N THR A 4 -69.02 -1.24 16.67
CA THR A 4 -69.95 -0.12 16.79
C THR A 4 -69.24 1.16 16.31
N MET A 5 -70.00 2.03 15.66
CA MET A 5 -69.72 3.45 15.44
C MET A 5 -69.77 4.23 16.75
N ILE A 6 -69.00 5.32 16.89
CA ILE A 6 -69.34 6.63 17.54
C ILE A 6 -68.36 7.66 16.91
N GLU A 7 -68.74 8.64 16.07
CA GLU A 7 -69.26 10.01 16.39
C GLU A 7 -68.31 10.82 17.32
N ASN A 8 -68.15 12.15 17.28
CA ASN A 8 -68.44 13.25 16.36
C ASN A 8 -67.72 14.50 16.98
N SER A 9 -67.58 15.58 16.21
CA SER A 9 -67.61 16.98 16.68
C SER A 9 -66.37 17.69 17.28
N SER A 10 -65.84 18.61 16.45
CA SER A 10 -65.84 20.07 16.64
C SER A 10 -64.70 20.83 17.37
N CYS A 11 -64.03 21.63 16.52
CA CYS A 11 -63.56 23.02 16.65
C CYS A 11 -62.72 23.51 17.85
N ASN A 12 -61.56 24.11 17.55
CA ASN A 12 -61.45 25.57 17.56
C ASN A 12 -60.21 26.08 16.80
N ALA A 13 -60.47 27.00 15.88
CA ALA A 13 -59.49 27.87 15.27
C ALA A 13 -59.28 29.08 16.19
N SER A 14 -58.01 29.42 16.43
CA SER A 14 -57.63 30.72 16.99
C SER A 14 -56.67 31.38 16.01
N THR A 15 -57.22 32.25 15.18
CA THR A 15 -56.51 33.28 14.44
C THR A 15 -55.99 34.32 15.42
N SER A 16 -54.71 34.68 15.31
CA SER A 16 -54.16 35.89 15.91
C SER A 16 -53.32 36.57 14.85
N SER A 17 -53.95 37.53 14.18
CA SER A 17 -53.30 38.55 13.38
C SER A 17 -52.65 39.57 14.33
N ASN A 18 -51.35 39.84 14.17
CA ASN A 18 -50.85 41.18 14.46
C ASN A 18 -49.84 41.60 13.40
N SER A 19 -50.07 42.81 12.90
CA SER A 19 -49.47 43.44 11.75
C SER A 19 -48.26 44.26 12.18
N SER A 20 -47.14 44.17 11.46
CA SER A 20 -46.27 45.33 11.24
C SER A 20 -45.19 45.05 10.20
N ASN A 21 -45.17 45.95 9.21
CA ASN A 21 -44.30 46.06 8.06
C ASN A 21 -42.81 45.82 8.36
N ASN A 22 -42.13 45.06 7.49
CA ASN A 22 -40.84 45.53 7.00
C ASN A 22 -40.58 45.07 5.56
N SER A 23 -40.35 46.06 4.71
CA SER A 23 -39.98 45.94 3.31
C SER A 23 -38.55 45.39 3.21
N GLY A 24 -38.41 44.20 2.64
CA GLY A 24 -37.10 43.55 2.48
C GLY A 24 -37.22 42.32 1.61
N SER A 25 -37.53 42.52 0.32
CA SER A 25 -37.45 41.50 -0.71
C SER A 25 -35.99 41.11 -0.95
N ALA A 26 -35.45 40.24 -0.10
CA ALA A 26 -34.21 39.52 -0.39
C ALA A 26 -34.54 38.36 -1.36
N PRO A 27 -33.94 38.30 -2.55
CA PRO A 27 -34.12 37.15 -3.42
C PRO A 27 -33.44 35.96 -2.74
N ARG A 28 -34.24 34.93 -2.43
CA ARG A 28 -33.74 33.59 -2.10
C ARG A 28 -33.01 33.07 -3.34
N SER A 29 -31.73 33.40 -3.43
CA SER A 29 -30.83 32.79 -4.41
C SER A 29 -30.73 31.32 -4.03
N ALA A 30 -31.56 30.50 -4.66
CA ALA A 30 -31.33 29.07 -4.75
C ALA A 30 -30.03 28.90 -5.54
N ALA A 31 -28.91 28.96 -4.82
CA ALA A 31 -27.62 28.60 -5.36
C ALA A 31 -27.76 27.16 -5.84
N SER A 32 -27.92 26.98 -7.15
CA SER A 32 -27.83 25.67 -7.76
C SER A 32 -26.47 25.12 -7.39
N LEU A 33 -26.45 24.17 -6.47
CA LEU A 33 -25.30 23.30 -6.24
C LEU A 33 -25.06 22.61 -7.57
N LYS A 34 -24.17 23.20 -8.38
CA LYS A 34 -23.57 22.52 -9.54
C LYS A 34 -22.95 21.27 -8.95
N ARG A 35 -23.65 20.15 -9.08
CA ARG A 35 -23.17 18.83 -8.66
C ARG A 35 -21.80 18.68 -9.31
N ALA A 36 -20.74 18.74 -8.50
CA ALA A 36 -19.40 18.51 -8.97
C ALA A 36 -19.43 17.16 -9.70
N GLY A 37 -19.01 17.16 -10.96
CA GLY A 37 -18.88 15.91 -11.72
C GLY A 37 -17.99 14.94 -10.95
N PRO A 38 -18.08 13.62 -11.23
CA PRO A 38 -17.18 12.65 -10.61
C PRO A 38 -15.74 13.12 -10.79
N MET A 39 -15.01 13.33 -9.69
CA MET A 39 -13.60 13.68 -9.76
C MET A 39 -12.90 12.58 -10.57
N ALA A 40 -12.23 12.96 -11.66
CA ALA A 40 -11.46 12.03 -12.44
C ALA A 40 -10.38 11.41 -11.52
N VAL A 41 -10.36 10.08 -11.45
CA VAL A 41 -9.37 9.37 -10.64
C VAL A 41 -7.98 9.64 -11.23
N PRO A 42 -7.00 10.07 -10.42
CA PRO A 42 -5.64 10.27 -10.91
C PRO A 42 -5.06 9.01 -11.55
N GLU A 43 -4.45 9.14 -12.73
CA GLU A 43 -3.89 8.01 -13.50
C GLU A 43 -2.92 7.17 -12.67
N ALA A 44 -2.07 7.82 -11.87
CA ALA A 44 -1.10 7.17 -10.98
C ALA A 44 -1.74 6.18 -9.99
N VAL A 45 -3.03 6.33 -9.70
CA VAL A 45 -3.76 5.53 -8.72
C VAL A 45 -4.81 4.63 -9.39
N ALA A 46 -5.33 5.03 -10.55
CA ALA A 46 -6.43 4.34 -11.24
C ALA A 46 -6.15 2.86 -11.50
N TRP A 47 -4.92 2.52 -11.89
CA TRP A 47 -4.55 1.13 -12.17
C TRP A 47 -4.33 0.28 -10.92
N LEU A 48 -4.08 0.90 -9.75
CA LEU A 48 -3.88 0.18 -8.48
C LEU A 48 -5.16 -0.50 -7.99
N ASP A 49 -6.35 -0.02 -8.40
CA ASP A 49 -7.64 -0.65 -8.07
C ASP A 49 -7.78 -2.06 -8.69
N HIS A 50 -6.99 -2.33 -9.72
CA HIS A 50 -6.98 -3.59 -10.46
C HIS A 50 -5.70 -4.41 -10.23
N LEU A 51 -4.85 -3.96 -9.30
CA LEU A 51 -3.62 -4.63 -8.93
C LEU A 51 -3.85 -5.54 -7.72
N THR A 52 -3.49 -6.80 -7.82
CA THR A 52 -3.39 -7.72 -6.67
C THR A 52 -1.93 -7.86 -6.27
N LEU A 53 -1.68 -7.82 -4.97
CA LEU A 53 -0.36 -8.01 -4.37
C LEU A 53 -0.36 -9.29 -3.55
N GLU A 54 0.63 -10.13 -3.77
CA GLU A 54 0.92 -11.28 -2.94
C GLU A 54 2.40 -11.28 -2.58
N LEU A 55 2.72 -11.70 -1.36
CA LEU A 55 4.11 -11.76 -0.91
C LEU A 55 4.46 -13.19 -0.53
N THR A 56 5.49 -13.72 -1.17
CA THR A 56 6.10 -15.01 -0.83
C THR A 56 7.52 -14.80 -0.33
N THR A 57 8.11 -15.82 0.29
CA THR A 57 9.49 -15.80 0.75
C THR A 57 10.29 -16.86 0.02
N SER A 58 11.54 -16.54 -0.28
CA SER A 58 12.51 -17.47 -0.84
C SER A 58 13.82 -17.31 -0.07
N SER A 59 14.58 -18.39 0.06
CA SER A 59 15.93 -18.35 0.59
C SER A 59 16.91 -18.65 -0.53
N SER A 60 17.80 -17.71 -0.81
CA SER A 60 18.87 -17.88 -1.78
C SER A 60 20.20 -17.64 -1.09
N CYS A 61 21.12 -18.61 -1.10
CA CYS A 61 22.45 -18.48 -0.51
C CYS A 61 22.44 -18.01 0.96
N GLY A 62 21.52 -18.53 1.77
CA GLY A 62 21.41 -18.18 3.20
C GLY A 62 20.80 -16.80 3.50
N LYS A 63 20.41 -16.05 2.47
CA LYS A 63 19.71 -14.76 2.61
C LYS A 63 18.23 -14.94 2.28
N THR A 64 17.35 -14.46 3.16
CA THR A 64 15.92 -14.41 2.89
C THR A 64 15.59 -13.25 1.95
N GLN A 65 14.89 -13.57 0.86
CA GLN A 65 14.33 -12.63 -0.10
C GLN A 65 12.80 -12.69 -0.04
N TYR A 66 12.17 -11.53 -0.10
CA TYR A 66 10.72 -11.39 -0.13
C TYR A 66 10.28 -11.09 -1.56
N GLN A 67 9.58 -12.03 -2.16
CA GLN A 67 9.12 -11.98 -3.53
C GLN A 67 7.71 -11.40 -3.56
N LEU A 68 7.60 -10.16 -4.04
CA LEU A 68 6.31 -9.50 -4.26
C LEU A 68 5.82 -9.88 -5.65
N ASN A 69 4.71 -10.61 -5.71
CA ASN A 69 4.02 -11.00 -6.93
C ASN A 69 2.89 -10.00 -7.19
N MET A 70 2.93 -9.39 -8.36
CA MET A 70 1.96 -8.39 -8.81
C MET A 70 1.11 -9.00 -9.91
N GLN A 71 -0.19 -8.79 -9.83
CA GLN A 71 -1.11 -9.22 -10.87
C GLN A 71 -2.12 -8.12 -11.20
N TYR A 72 -2.03 -7.59 -12.40
CA TYR A 72 -2.93 -6.57 -12.91
C TYR A 72 -4.03 -7.20 -13.76
N ARG A 73 -5.30 -6.99 -13.36
CA ARG A 73 -6.49 -7.49 -14.07
C ARG A 73 -7.48 -6.36 -14.36
N PRO A 74 -7.39 -5.70 -15.53
CA PRO A 74 -8.28 -4.59 -15.87
C PRO A 74 -9.74 -5.04 -15.97
N SER A 75 -10.66 -4.23 -15.45
CA SER A 75 -12.11 -4.52 -15.45
C SER A 75 -12.74 -4.51 -16.86
N ARG A 76 -12.17 -3.76 -17.82
CA ARG A 76 -12.63 -3.74 -19.21
C ARG A 76 -11.74 -4.63 -20.08
N GLN A 77 -12.16 -5.88 -20.22
CA GLN A 77 -11.51 -6.95 -20.99
C GLN A 77 -11.30 -6.65 -22.49
N LYS A 78 -11.86 -5.58 -23.04
CA LYS A 78 -11.91 -5.38 -24.51
C LYS A 78 -10.62 -4.84 -25.14
N LEU A 79 -9.68 -4.29 -24.36
CA LEU A 79 -8.48 -3.63 -24.92
C LEU A 79 -7.19 -3.74 -24.08
N ALA A 80 -7.23 -4.25 -22.84
CA ALA A 80 -6.07 -4.26 -21.95
C ALA A 80 -5.72 -5.69 -21.52
N SER A 81 -4.47 -6.09 -21.79
CA SER A 81 -3.94 -7.40 -21.41
C SER A 81 -3.70 -7.47 -19.90
N CYS A 82 -4.01 -8.62 -19.29
CA CYS A 82 -3.56 -8.92 -17.94
C CYS A 82 -2.03 -8.93 -17.90
N ALA A 83 -1.45 -8.40 -16.83
CA ALA A 83 -0.01 -8.44 -16.61
C ALA A 83 0.29 -9.11 -15.27
N THR A 84 1.38 -9.87 -15.21
CA THR A 84 1.88 -10.47 -13.97
C THR A 84 3.39 -10.36 -13.95
N TRP A 85 3.94 -9.90 -12.84
CA TRP A 85 5.39 -9.75 -12.66
C TRP A 85 5.75 -9.95 -11.20
N THR A 86 7.01 -10.27 -10.94
CA THR A 86 7.53 -10.52 -9.60
C THR A 86 8.74 -9.66 -9.35
N VAL A 87 8.86 -9.12 -8.14
CA VAL A 87 10.03 -8.37 -7.69
C VAL A 87 10.56 -9.04 -6.44
N SER A 88 11.82 -9.48 -6.48
CA SER A 88 12.53 -9.99 -5.30
C SER A 88 13.22 -8.84 -4.57
N ARG A 89 13.05 -8.75 -3.25
CA ARG A 89 13.69 -7.72 -2.42
C ARG A 89 14.16 -8.24 -1.08
N SER A 90 15.26 -7.67 -0.59
CA SER A 90 15.72 -7.91 0.78
C SER A 90 14.83 -7.17 1.78
N PHE A 91 14.88 -7.58 3.06
CA PHE A 91 14.15 -6.87 4.12
C PHE A 91 14.57 -5.40 4.24
N ASP A 92 15.85 -5.09 4.04
CA ASP A 92 16.37 -3.73 4.11
C ASP A 92 15.77 -2.84 3.02
N GLU A 93 15.52 -3.36 1.81
CA GLU A 93 14.84 -2.60 0.76
C GLU A 93 13.40 -2.22 1.15
N TYR A 94 12.70 -3.08 1.90
CA TYR A 94 11.38 -2.75 2.46
C TYR A 94 11.48 -1.66 3.54
N ARG A 95 12.51 -1.71 4.39
CA ARG A 95 12.77 -0.64 5.39
C ARG A 95 13.13 0.68 4.72
N SER A 96 13.95 0.66 3.67
CA SER A 96 14.25 1.86 2.89
C SER A 96 13.00 2.42 2.22
N PHE A 97 12.12 1.54 1.69
CA PHE A 97 10.81 1.96 1.19
C PHE A 97 9.96 2.62 2.28
N GLN A 98 9.85 2.02 3.47
CA GLN A 98 9.12 2.60 4.59
C GLN A 98 9.68 3.99 4.97
N LYS A 99 11.00 4.15 5.10
CA LYS A 99 11.62 5.47 5.39
C LYS A 99 11.22 6.51 4.34
N ARG A 100 11.30 6.17 3.05
CA ARG A 100 10.90 7.09 1.96
C ARG A 100 9.40 7.37 1.97
N LEU A 101 8.57 6.37 2.22
CA LEU A 101 7.13 6.51 2.32
C LEU A 101 6.73 7.47 3.46
N LEU A 102 7.32 7.31 4.64
CA LEU A 102 7.08 8.20 5.79
C LEU A 102 7.50 9.64 5.48
N LYS A 103 8.63 9.82 4.79
CA LYS A 103 9.07 11.14 4.31
C LYS A 103 8.05 11.77 3.35
N ARG A 104 7.49 10.99 2.42
CA ARG A 104 6.47 11.46 1.47
C ARG A 104 5.14 11.79 2.14
N LEU A 105 4.74 11.03 3.16
CA LEU A 105 3.53 11.29 3.93
C LEU A 105 3.57 12.61 4.71
N GLN A 106 4.77 13.22 4.84
CA GLN A 106 5.03 14.47 5.55
C GLN A 106 4.54 14.43 7.00
N HIS A 107 5.47 14.33 7.94
CA HIS A 107 5.10 14.34 9.35
C HIS A 107 4.28 15.60 9.68
N GLY A 108 3.06 15.43 10.20
CA GLY A 108 2.17 16.54 10.52
C GLY A 108 1.30 17.07 9.38
N HIS A 109 1.28 16.42 8.21
CA HIS A 109 0.38 16.79 7.11
C HIS A 109 -1.08 16.80 7.58
N SER A 110 -1.72 17.96 7.47
CA SER A 110 -3.08 18.20 7.94
C SER A 110 -4.02 18.30 6.73
N CYS A 111 -4.87 17.30 6.56
CA CYS A 111 -5.90 17.25 5.53
C CYS A 111 -7.08 16.39 6.00
N ASN A 112 -8.16 16.34 5.20
CA ASN A 112 -9.32 15.49 5.45
C ASN A 112 -9.16 14.04 4.96
N ALA A 113 -8.01 13.70 4.39
CA ALA A 113 -7.69 12.36 3.94
C ALA A 113 -6.95 11.56 5.04
N GLU A 114 -6.68 10.28 4.77
CA GLU A 114 -6.09 9.34 5.73
C GLU A 114 -4.59 9.55 6.01
N CYS A 115 -3.95 10.64 5.53
CA CYS A 115 -2.48 10.83 5.63
C CYS A 115 -1.93 10.60 7.04
N LYS A 116 -2.55 11.21 8.05
CA LYS A 116 -2.12 11.09 9.45
C LYS A 116 -2.24 9.66 9.97
N TRP A 117 -3.32 8.97 9.59
CA TRP A 117 -3.53 7.57 9.96
C TRP A 117 -2.52 6.67 9.26
N LEU A 118 -2.36 6.83 7.94
CA LEU A 118 -1.43 6.03 7.14
C LEU A 118 0.02 6.22 7.59
N TYR A 119 0.42 7.43 7.98
CA TYR A 119 1.72 7.68 8.60
C TYR A 119 1.93 6.84 9.86
N LYS A 120 0.95 6.83 10.78
CA LYS A 120 1.03 6.01 11.99
C LYS A 120 1.09 4.52 11.67
N VAL A 121 0.27 4.06 10.72
CA VAL A 121 0.27 2.66 10.29
C VAL A 121 1.65 2.27 9.75
N ALA A 122 2.17 3.05 8.80
CA ALA A 122 3.47 2.80 8.20
C ALA A 122 4.62 2.97 9.20
N LYS A 123 4.51 3.82 10.23
CA LYS A 123 5.55 4.00 11.23
C LYS A 123 5.58 2.84 12.23
N HIS A 124 4.44 2.45 12.77
CA HIS A 124 4.37 1.59 13.95
C HIS A 124 4.10 0.11 13.67
N TYR A 125 3.47 -0.21 12.53
CA TYR A 125 3.13 -1.60 12.20
C TYR A 125 4.10 -2.23 11.22
N PHE A 126 4.97 -1.44 10.59
CA PHE A 126 5.99 -2.00 9.72
C PHE A 126 6.96 -2.86 10.56
N PRO A 127 7.33 -4.06 10.11
CA PRO A 127 8.24 -4.91 10.86
C PRO A 127 9.58 -4.20 11.13
N HIS A 128 10.07 -4.35 12.35
CA HIS A 128 11.37 -3.84 12.77
C HIS A 128 12.49 -4.81 12.40
N LYS A 129 13.72 -4.27 12.35
CA LYS A 129 14.92 -5.10 12.33
C LYS A 129 14.93 -5.92 13.62
N SER A 130 15.26 -7.19 13.50
CA SER A 130 15.48 -8.05 14.66
C SER A 130 16.98 -8.15 14.82
N LEU A 131 17.45 -7.91 16.04
CA LEU A 131 18.87 -8.05 16.38
C LEU A 131 19.30 -9.53 16.38
N PHE A 132 18.34 -10.45 16.46
CA PHE A 132 18.59 -11.89 16.49
C PHE A 132 17.67 -12.66 15.53
N SER A 133 18.16 -13.76 14.96
CA SER A 133 17.34 -14.75 14.24
C SER A 133 16.60 -14.24 12.98
N ASN A 134 17.22 -13.34 12.21
CA ASN A 134 16.60 -12.76 11.00
C ASN A 134 16.12 -13.77 9.95
N ASN A 135 16.74 -14.95 9.89
CA ASN A 135 16.39 -16.03 8.97
C ASN A 135 15.55 -17.14 9.64
N CYS A 136 15.12 -16.96 10.89
CA CYS A 136 14.25 -17.91 11.58
C CYS A 136 12.91 -18.00 10.83
N PRO A 137 12.43 -19.21 10.48
CA PRO A 137 11.20 -19.37 9.70
C PRO A 137 9.98 -18.65 10.31
N LYS A 138 9.86 -18.64 11.65
CA LYS A 138 8.77 -17.91 12.35
C LYS A 138 8.88 -16.40 12.15
N VAL A 139 10.08 -15.84 12.32
CA VAL A 139 10.34 -14.41 12.12
C VAL A 139 10.08 -14.02 10.68
N VAL A 140 10.56 -14.83 9.73
CA VAL A 140 10.37 -14.63 8.30
C VAL A 140 8.88 -14.65 7.93
N ALA A 141 8.11 -15.61 8.42
CA ALA A 141 6.67 -15.73 8.16
C ALA A 141 5.88 -14.54 8.75
N THR A 142 6.16 -14.16 10.01
CA THR A 142 5.52 -13.00 10.63
C THR A 142 5.84 -11.72 9.87
N ARG A 143 7.11 -11.52 9.48
CA ARG A 143 7.53 -10.38 8.65
C ARG A 143 6.80 -10.38 7.31
N GLN A 144 6.76 -11.51 6.61
CA GLN A 144 6.05 -11.64 5.33
C GLN A 144 4.60 -11.19 5.48
N GLN A 145 3.88 -11.68 6.49
CA GLN A 145 2.47 -11.34 6.70
C GLN A 145 2.27 -9.85 7.03
N THR A 146 3.17 -9.26 7.82
CA THR A 146 3.08 -7.84 8.17
C THR A 146 3.44 -6.95 6.99
N LEU A 147 4.47 -7.30 6.20
CA LEU A 147 4.85 -6.56 5.00
C LEU A 147 3.70 -6.49 3.98
N ILE A 148 3.09 -7.63 3.66
CA ILE A 148 1.97 -7.64 2.70
C ILE A 148 0.79 -6.83 3.22
N ARG A 149 0.48 -6.91 4.53
CA ARG A 149 -0.56 -6.10 5.16
C ARG A 149 -0.26 -4.60 5.05
N CYS A 150 0.98 -4.18 5.30
CA CYS A 150 1.36 -2.78 5.15
C CYS A 150 1.21 -2.30 3.70
N LEU A 151 1.67 -3.09 2.72
CA LEU A 151 1.56 -2.74 1.30
C LEU A 151 0.12 -2.64 0.83
N THR A 152 -0.73 -3.61 1.16
CA THR A 152 -2.15 -3.59 0.79
C THR A 152 -2.90 -2.48 1.50
N THR A 153 -2.50 -2.11 2.72
CA THR A 153 -3.05 -0.94 3.42
C THR A 153 -2.71 0.36 2.71
N VAL A 154 -1.45 0.55 2.30
CA VAL A 154 -1.05 1.73 1.50
C VAL A 154 -1.83 1.77 0.19
N GLN A 155 -1.92 0.64 -0.51
CA GLN A 155 -2.72 0.52 -1.73
C GLN A 155 -4.18 0.90 -1.51
N ALA A 156 -4.81 0.37 -0.45
CA ALA A 156 -6.20 0.65 -0.09
C ALA A 156 -6.44 2.15 0.16
N SER A 157 -5.54 2.81 0.91
CA SER A 157 -5.62 4.27 1.10
C SER A 157 -5.42 5.04 -0.20
N LEU A 158 -4.56 4.58 -1.11
CA LEU A 158 -4.37 5.22 -2.41
C LEU A 158 -5.65 5.10 -3.25
N VAL A 159 -6.24 3.92 -3.38
CA VAL A 159 -7.44 3.71 -4.23
C VAL A 159 -8.72 4.26 -3.62
N ASN A 160 -8.73 4.53 -2.31
CA ASN A 160 -9.87 5.15 -1.63
C ASN A 160 -10.15 6.56 -2.20
N ARG A 161 -11.28 6.69 -2.91
CA ARG A 161 -11.70 7.95 -3.54
C ARG A 161 -11.84 9.12 -2.58
N GLY A 162 -12.14 8.87 -1.30
CA GLY A 162 -12.18 9.92 -0.27
C GLY A 162 -10.84 10.63 -0.07
N ASN A 163 -9.74 9.92 -0.34
CA ASN A 163 -8.39 10.44 -0.22
C ASN A 163 -7.91 11.20 -1.47
N HIS A 164 -8.64 11.14 -2.59
CA HIS A 164 -8.18 11.69 -3.88
C HIS A 164 -8.16 13.22 -3.94
N SER A 165 -8.74 13.88 -2.93
CA SER A 165 -8.62 15.33 -2.73
C SER A 165 -7.25 15.75 -2.19
N CYS A 166 -6.49 14.83 -1.58
CA CYS A 166 -5.18 15.14 -1.01
C CYS A 166 -4.06 14.90 -2.02
N ARG A 167 -3.38 15.99 -2.43
CA ARG A 167 -2.25 15.94 -3.37
C ARG A 167 -1.08 15.10 -2.89
N VAL A 168 -0.79 15.11 -1.58
CA VAL A 168 0.30 14.31 -1.00
C VAL A 168 0.04 12.82 -1.24
N LEU A 169 -1.18 12.35 -1.02
CA LEU A 169 -1.51 10.94 -1.27
C LEU A 169 -1.47 10.60 -2.75
N VAL A 170 -2.18 11.35 -3.60
CA VAL A 170 -2.34 10.97 -5.01
C VAL A 170 -1.12 11.22 -5.90
N HIS A 171 -0.18 12.08 -5.46
CA HIS A 171 1.05 12.34 -6.19
C HIS A 171 2.26 11.74 -5.48
N ASP A 172 2.62 12.26 -4.30
CA ASP A 172 3.89 11.94 -3.65
C ASP A 172 3.94 10.49 -3.17
N VAL A 173 2.91 10.06 -2.45
CA VAL A 173 2.80 8.70 -1.92
C VAL A 173 2.55 7.70 -3.03
N ALA A 174 1.65 8.02 -3.97
CA ALA A 174 1.38 7.19 -5.14
C ALA A 174 2.65 6.98 -5.99
N ALA A 175 3.45 8.02 -6.22
CA ALA A 175 4.69 7.90 -7.00
C ALA A 175 5.72 7.00 -6.31
N GLU A 176 5.88 7.12 -4.99
CA GLU A 176 6.80 6.23 -4.23
C GLU A 176 6.30 4.79 -4.24
N PHE A 177 5.00 4.56 -4.03
CA PHE A 177 4.42 3.23 -4.07
C PHE A 177 4.54 2.58 -5.45
N ASN A 178 4.20 3.32 -6.52
CA ASN A 178 4.34 2.86 -7.89
C ASN A 178 5.78 2.51 -8.23
N ARG A 179 6.74 3.36 -7.84
CA ARG A 179 8.17 3.07 -8.03
C ARG A 179 8.56 1.76 -7.35
N PHE A 180 8.03 1.49 -6.16
CA PHE A 180 8.32 0.27 -5.41
C PHE A 180 7.77 -0.99 -6.10
N VAL A 181 6.54 -0.95 -6.62
CA VAL A 181 5.88 -2.12 -7.24
C VAL A 181 6.23 -2.31 -8.72
N VAL A 182 6.59 -1.25 -9.45
CA VAL A 182 6.91 -1.31 -10.90
C VAL A 182 8.38 -1.62 -11.19
N LYS A 183 9.31 -1.43 -10.24
CA LYS A 183 10.77 -1.53 -10.49
C LYS A 183 11.22 -2.80 -11.26
N GLY A 184 10.53 -3.93 -11.16
CA GLY A 184 10.87 -5.17 -11.90
C GLY A 184 10.19 -5.35 -13.27
N MET A 185 9.29 -4.46 -13.69
CA MET A 185 8.72 -4.53 -15.05
C MET A 185 9.78 -4.27 -16.13
N LYS A 186 10.76 -3.39 -15.85
CA LYS A 186 11.86 -3.08 -16.77
C LYS A 186 12.83 -4.25 -16.95
N ASP A 187 13.07 -5.00 -15.88
CA ASP A 187 13.93 -6.19 -15.92
C ASP A 187 13.27 -7.35 -16.69
N LEU A 188 11.93 -7.43 -16.66
CA LEU A 188 11.15 -8.38 -17.45
C LEU A 188 11.16 -8.04 -18.94
N GLU A 189 11.08 -6.76 -19.31
CA GLU A 189 11.17 -6.29 -20.69
C GLU A 189 12.58 -6.54 -21.27
N ALA A 190 13.64 -6.25 -20.50
CA ALA A 190 15.01 -6.56 -20.89
C ALA A 190 15.26 -8.08 -21.05
N ASN A 191 14.71 -8.92 -20.16
CA ASN A 191 14.85 -10.37 -20.25
C ASN A 191 13.95 -11.00 -21.34
N ALA A 192 12.78 -10.43 -21.63
CA ALA A 192 11.93 -10.87 -22.74
C ALA A 192 12.59 -10.59 -24.09
N THR A 193 13.36 -9.50 -24.20
CA THR A 193 14.13 -9.16 -25.42
C THR A 193 15.31 -10.13 -25.64
N LEU A 194 15.87 -10.71 -24.57
CA LEU A 194 16.94 -11.73 -24.66
C LEU A 194 16.43 -13.16 -24.91
N ALA A 195 15.15 -13.44 -24.58
CA ALA A 195 14.54 -14.74 -24.83
C ALA A 195 14.18 -14.97 -26.30
N ASP A 196 14.08 -13.91 -27.12
CA ASP A 196 13.80 -13.97 -28.56
C ASP A 196 15.08 -13.97 -29.44
N SER A 197 16.25 -14.12 -28.83
CA SER A 197 17.54 -14.14 -29.57
C SER A 197 18.50 -15.26 -29.14
N SER A 198 18.02 -16.25 -28.39
CA SER A 198 18.79 -17.49 -28.19
C SER A 198 18.56 -18.44 -29.36
N GLU A 199 19.23 -18.17 -30.48
CA GLU A 199 19.97 -19.17 -31.25
C GLU A 199 21.15 -18.47 -31.96
N LEU A 200 22.33 -19.08 -31.87
CA LEU A 200 23.62 -18.75 -32.51
C LEU A 200 24.49 -17.70 -31.79
N SER A 201 25.39 -18.15 -30.91
CA SER A 201 26.79 -18.43 -31.27
C SER A 201 27.68 -18.61 -30.02
N ALA A 202 28.58 -19.57 -30.13
CA ALA A 202 29.59 -19.94 -29.16
C ALA A 202 30.82 -19.01 -29.24
N VAL A 203 31.75 -19.23 -28.27
CA VAL A 203 33.15 -18.75 -28.17
C VAL A 203 33.32 -17.22 -27.95
N THR A 204 34.14 -16.68 -27.04
CA THR A 204 35.45 -17.06 -26.48
C THR A 204 35.73 -16.31 -25.15
N ARG A 205 36.69 -16.84 -24.38
CA ARG A 205 37.38 -16.26 -23.21
C ARG A 205 37.87 -14.82 -23.44
N ASP A 206 37.85 -13.94 -22.43
CA ASP A 206 39.02 -13.54 -21.60
C ASP A 206 38.77 -12.26 -20.75
N SER A 207 39.45 -12.21 -19.59
CA SER A 207 39.94 -11.07 -18.77
C SER A 207 39.04 -9.93 -18.23
N LEU A 208 38.96 -9.77 -16.90
CA LEU A 208 39.72 -8.87 -15.98
C LEU A 208 39.27 -7.39 -16.04
N ASP A 209 38.69 -6.85 -14.95
CA ASP A 209 39.35 -5.93 -14.00
C ASP A 209 38.32 -5.26 -13.05
N SER A 210 38.82 -5.03 -11.84
CA SER A 210 38.23 -4.43 -10.64
C SER A 210 37.87 -2.96 -10.82
N LEU A 211 36.81 -2.47 -10.16
CA LEU A 211 36.85 -1.22 -9.38
C LEU A 211 35.83 -1.28 -8.23
N VAL A 212 36.36 -1.34 -7.01
CA VAL A 212 35.68 -1.04 -5.75
C VAL A 212 35.41 0.46 -5.67
N SER A 213 34.23 0.84 -5.19
CA SER A 213 33.94 2.21 -4.76
C SER A 213 33.30 2.12 -3.38
N ASP A 214 34.08 2.48 -2.38
CA ASP A 214 33.65 2.74 -1.01
C ASP A 214 32.85 4.06 -1.01
N ASP A 215 31.62 4.01 -0.52
CA ASP A 215 30.86 5.20 -0.12
C ASP A 215 30.42 4.98 1.33
N ASP A 216 31.16 5.62 2.22
CA ASP A 216 30.92 5.73 3.64
C ASP A 216 29.90 6.86 3.86
N SER A 217 28.75 6.54 4.45
CA SER A 217 27.78 7.53 4.89
C SER A 217 27.20 7.08 6.21
N GLU A 218 27.85 7.52 7.29
CA GLU A 218 27.35 7.43 8.65
C GLU A 218 26.16 8.38 8.82
N SER A 219 25.02 7.84 9.23
CA SER A 219 23.89 8.63 9.72
C SER A 219 23.49 8.06 11.08
N GLU A 220 23.80 8.82 12.13
CA GLU A 220 23.33 8.63 13.49
C GLU A 220 21.82 8.92 13.53
N ASP A 221 21.00 7.86 13.59
CA ASP A 221 19.59 7.97 13.97
C ASP A 221 19.48 7.36 15.38
N GLU A 222 19.34 8.21 16.40
CA GLU A 222 18.94 7.81 17.75
C GLU A 222 17.53 7.18 17.69
N GLU A 223 17.44 5.86 17.63
CA GLU A 223 16.20 5.13 17.87
C GLU A 223 16.12 4.82 19.37
N GLU A 224 15.20 5.47 20.09
CA GLU A 224 14.75 5.02 21.41
C GLU A 224 14.17 3.61 21.24
N GLU A 225 14.95 2.61 21.65
CA GLU A 225 14.57 1.19 21.65
C GLU A 225 13.54 0.95 22.77
N GLU A 226 12.26 0.91 22.43
CA GLU A 226 11.32 0.13 23.23
C GLU A 226 11.62 -1.35 22.97
N GLU A 227 12.42 -1.95 23.86
CA GLU A 227 12.59 -3.39 24.01
C GLU A 227 11.21 -4.04 24.22
N ARG A 228 10.59 -4.51 23.14
CA ARG A 228 9.57 -5.55 23.23
C ARG A 228 10.26 -6.89 23.02
N GLU A 229 10.73 -7.43 24.13
CA GLU A 229 11.10 -8.82 24.28
C GLU A 229 9.98 -9.70 23.71
N CYS A 230 10.28 -10.39 22.61
CA CYS A 230 9.40 -11.39 22.05
C CYS A 230 9.71 -12.70 22.76
N ASP A 231 8.85 -13.11 23.69
CA ASP A 231 8.91 -14.37 24.47
C ASP A 231 8.91 -15.67 23.62
N ALA A 232 9.12 -15.60 22.31
CA ALA A 232 8.85 -16.68 21.39
C ALA A 232 10.04 -17.62 21.10
N CYS A 233 10.98 -17.84 22.05
CA CYS A 233 11.91 -18.98 21.95
C CYS A 233 12.66 -19.37 23.24
N HIS A 234 11.97 -19.52 24.38
CA HIS A 234 12.56 -20.17 25.57
C HIS A 234 12.63 -21.72 25.52
N SER A 235 12.38 -22.37 24.39
CA SER A 235 12.62 -23.82 24.24
C SER A 235 13.95 -24.10 23.56
N ARG A 236 14.97 -24.29 24.39
CA ARG A 236 16.18 -25.06 24.04
C ARG A 236 15.72 -26.46 23.57
N HIS A 237 16.20 -26.88 22.39
CA HIS A 237 15.91 -28.14 21.67
C HIS A 237 14.84 -28.08 20.57
N VAL A 238 15.17 -27.48 19.43
CA VAL A 238 14.79 -28.08 18.15
C VAL A 238 16.01 -28.05 17.23
N VAL A 239 16.69 -29.18 17.12
CA VAL A 239 17.74 -29.39 16.10
C VAL A 239 17.03 -29.45 14.76
N CYS A 240 17.21 -28.46 13.89
CA CYS A 240 16.81 -28.55 12.49
C CYS A 240 17.68 -29.61 11.81
N ARG A 241 17.17 -30.83 11.67
CA ARG A 241 17.75 -31.87 10.81
C ARG A 241 17.61 -31.41 9.35
N THR A 242 18.73 -31.03 8.76
CA THR A 242 18.89 -30.94 7.31
C THR A 242 18.88 -32.36 6.73
N HIS A 243 17.87 -32.68 5.91
CA HIS A 243 17.92 -33.85 5.06
C HIS A 243 18.84 -33.54 3.87
N ASN A 244 20.12 -33.83 4.02
CA ASN A 244 20.97 -34.19 2.88
C ASN A 244 20.86 -35.70 2.72
N ASN A 245 20.31 -36.15 1.60
CA ASN A 245 20.69 -37.47 1.11
C ASN A 245 20.79 -37.45 -0.42
N ILE A 246 22.04 -37.37 -0.86
CA ILE A 246 22.50 -37.69 -2.20
C ILE A 246 23.00 -39.14 -2.13
N LYS A 247 22.24 -40.02 -2.82
CA LYS A 247 22.60 -41.12 -3.75
C LYS A 247 23.93 -41.89 -3.62
N PRO A 248 23.96 -43.17 -4.05
CA PRO A 248 23.96 -43.52 -5.49
C PRO A 248 22.67 -44.17 -6.01
#